data_AF-A0A327HQ03-F1
#
_entry.id   AF-A0A327HQ03-F1
#
_cell.length_a   1.000
_cell.length_b   1.000
_cell.length_c   1.000
_cell.angle_alpha   90.00
_cell.angle_beta   90.00
_cell.angle_gamma   90.00
#
_symmetry.space_group_name_H-M   'P 1'
#
loop_
_entity.id
_entity.type
_entity.pdbx_description
1 polymer ?
#
loop_
_entity_poly.entity_id
_entity_poly.type
_entity_poly.pdbx_seq_one_letter_code
_entity_poly.pdbx_strand_id
1 'polypeptide(L)'
;MSDEYKAVLCWTGEQTEVEILANTLKVDDPESFILESITFDNMSAELRVTVISKSPSSLRSTVDDILTCLMAANSTLSTIEFSSE
;
A
#
# COMPACT_ATOMS: atom_id res chain seq x y z
N MET A 1 -12.18 -27.43 5.56
CA MET A 1 -12.25 -25.97 5.60
C MET A 1 -10.95 -25.50 5.02
N SER A 2 -10.98 -24.75 3.92
CA SER A 2 -9.75 -24.13 3.41
C SER A 2 -9.55 -22.88 4.25
N ASP A 3 -8.63 -22.93 5.21
CA ASP A 3 -8.26 -21.76 5.98
C ASP A 3 -7.57 -20.76 5.04
N GLU A 4 -8.29 -19.74 4.62
CA GLU A 4 -7.75 -18.62 3.85
C GLU A 4 -7.18 -17.59 4.84
N TYR A 5 -5.92 -17.22 4.64
CA TYR A 5 -5.21 -16.26 5.46
C TYR A 5 -5.39 -14.86 4.87
N LYS A 6 -5.71 -13.90 5.73
CA LYS A 6 -5.92 -12.51 5.36
C LYS A 6 -4.99 -11.60 6.15
N ALA A 7 -4.32 -10.70 5.46
CA ALA A 7 -3.61 -9.57 6.05
C ALA A 7 -4.25 -8.26 5.57
N VAL A 8 -4.28 -7.27 6.46
CA VAL A 8 -4.74 -5.92 6.12
C VAL A 8 -3.67 -4.94 6.56
N LEU A 9 -3.16 -4.16 5.62
CA LEU A 9 -2.23 -3.08 5.85
C LEU A 9 -2.98 -1.77 5.71
N CYS A 10 -2.77 -0.86 6.65
CA CYS A 10 -3.36 0.47 6.65
C CYS A 10 -2.23 1.50 6.69
N TRP A 11 -2.24 2.43 5.74
CA TRP A 11 -1.29 3.53 5.66
C TRP A 11 -2.03 4.84 5.68
N THR A 12 -1.79 5.67 6.69
CA THR A 12 -2.37 7.00 6.79
C THR A 12 -1.32 8.04 6.41
N GLY A 13 -1.66 8.95 5.51
CA GLY A 13 -0.74 10.00 5.05
C GLY A 13 -1.48 11.13 4.36
N GLU A 14 -0.75 12.02 3.70
CA GLU A 14 -1.39 13.03 2.86
C GLU A 14 -2.07 12.38 1.64
N GLN A 15 -3.11 13.03 1.12
CA GLN A 15 -3.87 12.51 -0.02
C GLN A 15 -2.95 12.21 -1.22
N THR A 16 -2.02 13.12 -1.52
CA THR A 16 -1.04 12.96 -2.61
C THR A 16 -0.15 11.74 -2.38
N GLU A 17 0.33 11.54 -1.16
CA GLU A 17 1.18 10.38 -0.85
C GLU A 17 0.42 9.07 -1.01
N VAL A 18 -0.78 9.00 -0.45
CA VAL A 18 -1.66 7.83 -0.56
C VAL A 18 -1.99 7.50 -2.02
N GLU A 19 -2.24 8.52 -2.84
CA GLU A 19 -2.52 8.32 -4.27
C GLU A 19 -1.30 7.79 -5.04
N ILE A 20 -0.10 8.29 -4.73
CA ILE A 20 1.16 7.80 -5.32
C ILE A 20 1.39 6.34 -4.92
N LEU A 21 1.29 6.03 -3.62
CA LEU A 21 1.47 4.67 -3.10
C LEU A 21 0.44 3.69 -3.70
N ALA A 22 -0.82 4.11 -3.82
CA ALA A 22 -1.88 3.32 -4.44
C ALA A 22 -1.57 3.03 -5.92
N ASN A 23 -1.10 4.02 -6.67
CA ASN A 23 -0.72 3.84 -8.07
C ASN A 23 0.50 2.92 -8.22
N THR A 24 1.53 3.08 -7.39
CA THR A 24 2.71 2.20 -7.42
C THR A 24 2.32 0.74 -7.19
N LEU A 25 1.50 0.47 -6.17
CA LEU A 25 1.06 -0.90 -5.90
C LEU A 25 0.16 -1.46 -7.01
N LYS A 26 -0.71 -0.63 -7.59
CA LYS A 26 -1.59 -1.03 -8.69
C LYS A 26 -0.82 -1.40 -9.97
N VAL A 27 0.34 -0.79 -10.21
CA VAL A 27 1.20 -1.09 -11.35
C VAL A 27 1.90 -2.44 -11.20
N ASP A 28 2.17 -2.86 -9.96
CA ASP A 28 2.98 -4.06 -9.67
C ASP A 28 2.14 -5.34 -9.74
N ASP A 29 1.02 -5.44 -9.02
CA ASP A 29 0.22 -6.68 -9.02
C ASP A 29 -1.26 -6.46 -8.63
N PRO A 30 -2.14 -6.09 -9.58
CA PRO A 30 -3.53 -5.74 -9.28
C PRO A 30 -4.45 -6.93 -8.96
N GLU A 31 -4.01 -8.18 -9.17
CA GLU A 31 -4.82 -9.39 -8.94
C GLU A 31 -4.51 -10.09 -7.61
N SER A 32 -3.34 -9.81 -7.00
CA SER A 32 -2.89 -10.48 -5.78
C SER A 32 -3.43 -9.86 -4.48
N PHE A 33 -3.91 -8.61 -4.53
CA PHE A 33 -4.45 -7.90 -3.37
C PHE A 33 -5.54 -6.88 -3.73
N ILE A 34 -6.33 -6.52 -2.73
CA ILE A 34 -7.40 -5.52 -2.85
C ILE A 34 -6.88 -4.20 -2.29
N LEU A 35 -6.90 -3.16 -3.11
CA LEU A 35 -6.55 -1.78 -2.74
C LEU A 35 -7.82 -0.95 -2.54
N GLU A 36 -7.93 -0.29 -1.39
CA GLU A 36 -8.95 0.72 -1.11
C GLU A 36 -8.27 2.00 -0.63
N SER A 37 -8.53 3.12 -1.28
CA SER A 37 -8.13 4.45 -0.80
C SER A 37 -9.33 5.14 -0.15
N ILE A 38 -9.16 5.55 1.10
CA ILE A 38 -10.19 6.16 1.94
C ILE A 38 -9.75 7.59 2.24
N THR A 39 -10.42 8.57 1.64
CA THR A 39 -10.14 9.98 1.94
C THR A 39 -10.89 10.37 3.21
N PHE A 40 -10.18 10.81 4.24
CA PHE A 40 -10.80 11.30 5.48
C PHE A 40 -11.18 12.77 5.38
N ASP A 41 -10.27 13.58 4.83
CA ASP A 41 -10.42 15.04 4.72
C ASP A 41 -9.66 15.55 3.47
N ASN A 42 -9.74 16.84 3.16
CA ASN A 42 -9.12 17.38 1.94
C ASN A 42 -7.57 17.35 1.94
N MET A 43 -6.95 16.94 3.05
CA MET A 43 -5.49 16.84 3.22
C MET A 43 -5.03 15.44 3.59
N SER A 44 -5.90 14.56 4.11
CA SER A 44 -5.50 13.27 4.68
C SER A 44 -6.30 12.12 4.08
N ALA A 45 -5.59 11.04 3.77
CA ALA A 45 -6.18 9.82 3.26
C ALA A 45 -5.55 8.59 3.94
N GLU A 46 -6.21 7.45 3.78
CA GLU A 46 -5.74 6.14 4.16
C GLU A 46 -5.70 5.22 2.95
N LEU A 47 -4.57 4.55 2.76
CA LEU A 47 -4.45 3.42 1.87
C LEU A 47 -4.65 2.13 2.66
N ARG A 48 -5.66 1.36 2.27
CA ARG A 48 -5.93 0.04 2.82
C ARG A 48 -5.62 -1.03 1.78
N VAL A 49 -4.71 -1.93 2.12
CA VAL A 49 -4.31 -3.06 1.28
C VAL A 49 -4.72 -4.35 1.96
N THR A 50 -5.60 -5.11 1.32
CA THR A 50 -6.04 -6.43 1.82
C THR A 50 -5.44 -7.53 0.96
N VAL A 51 -4.62 -8.36 1.57
CA VAL A 51 -4.00 -9.53 0.92
C VAL A 51 -4.72 -10.78 1.40
N ILE A 52 -5.15 -11.64 0.46
CA ILE A 52 -5.81 -12.91 0.77
C ILE A 52 -4.99 -14.03 0.13
N SER A 53 -4.66 -15.06 0.91
CA SER A 53 -3.81 -16.14 0.44
C SER A 53 -4.21 -17.47 1.05
N LYS A 54 -4.00 -18.57 0.31
CA LYS A 54 -4.31 -19.94 0.78
C LYS A 54 -3.22 -20.55 1.66
N SER A 55 -2.07 -19.88 1.75
CA SER A 55 -0.90 -20.33 2.49
C SER A 55 -0.29 -19.17 3.28
N PRO A 56 0.12 -19.38 4.53
CA PRO A 56 0.71 -18.32 5.35
C PRO A 56 2.06 -17.84 4.79
N SER A 57 2.83 -18.73 4.16
CA SER A 57 4.10 -18.37 3.52
C SER A 57 3.89 -17.42 2.34
N SER A 58 2.90 -17.69 1.49
CA SER A 58 2.55 -16.82 0.35
C SER A 58 2.03 -15.47 0.84
N LEU A 59 1.16 -15.46 1.85
CA LEU A 59 0.69 -14.22 2.47
C LEU A 59 1.87 -13.37 2.96
N ARG A 60 2.82 -13.98 3.69
CA ARG A 60 3.99 -13.28 4.21
C ARG A 60 4.86 -12.73 3.10
N SER A 61 5.14 -13.50 2.04
CA SER A 61 5.92 -13.03 0.90
C SER A 61 5.27 -11.83 0.23
N THR A 62 3.98 -11.93 -0.13
CA THR A 62 3.26 -10.82 -0.75
C THR A 62 3.22 -9.58 0.14
N VAL A 63 3.05 -9.74 1.45
CA VAL A 63 3.13 -8.63 2.40
C VAL A 63 4.53 -8.01 2.37
N ASP A 64 5.60 -8.79 2.41
CA ASP A 64 6.99 -8.32 2.40
C ASP A 64 7.36 -7.56 1.11
N ASP A 65 6.89 -8.05 -0.04
CA ASP A 65 7.01 -7.39 -1.34
C ASP A 65 6.29 -6.03 -1.33
N ILE A 66 5.05 -5.97 -0.83
CA ILE A 66 4.28 -4.72 -0.68
C ILE A 66 5.01 -3.74 0.24
N LEU A 67 5.49 -4.18 1.40
CA LEU A 67 6.25 -3.34 2.33
C LEU A 67 7.49 -2.76 1.66
N THR A 68 8.24 -3.59 0.92
CA THR A 68 9.46 -3.18 0.22
C THR A 68 9.17 -2.15 -0.87
N CYS A 69 8.13 -2.39 -1.67
CA CYS A 69 7.71 -1.50 -2.75
C CYS A 69 7.22 -0.15 -2.20
N LEU A 70 6.44 -0.18 -1.11
CA LEU A 70 5.99 1.02 -0.41
C LEU A 70 7.15 1.78 0.23
N MET A 71 8.13 1.11 0.83
CA MET A 71 9.33 1.77 1.37
C MET A 71 10.15 2.44 0.26
N ALA A 72 10.28 1.82 -0.91
CA ALA A 72 10.96 2.41 -2.05
C ALA A 72 10.20 3.64 -2.60
N ALA A 73 8.88 3.54 -2.70
CA ALA A 73 8.02 4.65 -3.11
C ALA A 73 8.05 5.79 -2.09
N ASN A 74 7.94 5.48 -0.80
CA ASN A 74 8.01 6.47 0.29
C ASN A 74 9.39 7.10 0.43
N SER A 75 10.48 6.35 0.19
CA SER A 75 11.84 6.93 0.18
C SER A 75 12.02 7.88 -1.00
N THR A 76 11.41 7.56 -2.15
CA THR A 76 11.34 8.47 -3.30
C THR A 76 10.53 9.72 -2.95
N LEU A 77 9.41 9.56 -2.26
CA LEU A 77 8.54 10.65 -1.83
C LEU A 77 9.22 11.58 -0.81
N SER A 78 9.89 11.01 0.19
CA SER A 78 10.67 11.75 1.19
C SER A 78 11.92 12.42 0.61
N THR A 79 12.43 11.98 -0.55
CA THR A 79 13.55 12.68 -1.22
C THR A 79 13.07 13.83 -2.09
N ILE A 80 11.77 13.90 -2.42
CA ILE A 80 11.15 15.00 -3.16
C ILE A 80 10.62 16.02 -2.12
N GLU A 81 11.54 16.67 -1.42
CA GLU A 81 11.23 17.89 -0.66
C GLU A 81 11.15 19.05 -1.67
N PHE A 82 9.95 19.54 -1.97
CA PHE A 82 9.78 20.78 -2.70
C PHE A 82 10.15 21.96 -1.79
N SER A 83 11.45 22.31 -1.76
CA SER A 83 11.87 23.63 -1.29
C SER A 83 11.32 24.67 -2.26
N SER A 84 10.23 25.32 -1.88
CA SER A 84 9.76 26.53 -2.54
C SER A 84 10.47 27.72 -1.90
N GLU A 85 11.47 28.27 -2.61
CA GLU A 85 11.97 29.64 -2.39
C GLU A 85 11.18 30.64 -3.23
#